data_AF-A0A933RA54-F1
#
_entry.id   AF-A0A933RA54-F1
#
_cell.length_a   1.000
_cell.length_b   1.000
_cell.length_c   1.000
_cell.angle_alpha   90.00
_cell.angle_beta   90.00
_cell.angle_gamma   90.00
#
_symmetry.space_group_name_H-M   'P 1'
#
loop_
_entity.id
_entity.type
_entity.pdbx_description
1 polymer ?
#
loop_
_entity_poly.entity_id
_entity_poly.type
_entity_poly.pdbx_seq_one_letter_code
_entity_poly.pdbx_strand_id
1 'polypeptide(L)'
;MAANRVVRGVLVLVLGVAGVLVSPLGGRAGPVAAAPDVVVTDLGTLGGSGSTARDVNDAGVVVGSSQKSGDAVIRAFRWTRSGGMQGLGTLGGPNSEAEAINAAGQIVGWSDVAGGARHAFVWQASTGMRDLGTLGGAGSEAVAINDRGVVVGMSDTQAGTTRAFGWDAAHGIRDLGLPDGYSVWDVNDSGLIVGSGGTAFVWDPVTGVHDLGTLGGSSSGARAINASGQVAGWADDPVRGPDVGVLWSAAGVPRSIGTLPSSGPWTEGCCSGALDVNDAGVVVGYGLVDGDDVSRAVVWNAASGLRDLGTLGGEDATAYAINATGTIAGESIVAGTGHQHAAVWQLAVDATPPVVTCGPRPTFALHQRGAMVMAAVSDTGSGPKSATVSVAADTSSVGWREVSLVGADNAGNTSSITCRYKVVYKMPGGFFRAPIDEWMVNVARAGKVVPVRFRITDAYGVPVATLAGVHVAAPVSAADPAAPTDAIEWYVTTPHALRYLGDGTYQYDWATARGWAGTTRTLQVDLGEGRLHTTTFRFVGE
;
A
#
# COMPACT_ATOMS: atom_id res chain seq x y z
N MET A 1 -10.87 -72.60 -55.05
CA MET A 1 -11.81 -72.47 -56.19
C MET A 1 -13.10 -71.91 -55.61
N ALA A 2 -13.70 -70.79 -56.02
CA ALA A 2 -13.54 -69.98 -57.21
C ALA A 2 -13.73 -68.50 -56.85
N ALA A 3 -13.03 -67.63 -57.58
CA ALA A 3 -13.28 -66.20 -57.63
C ALA A 3 -14.44 -65.92 -58.60
N ASN A 4 -15.22 -64.85 -58.36
CA ASN A 4 -15.63 -63.92 -59.42
C ASN A 4 -16.45 -62.73 -58.89
N ARG A 5 -15.91 -61.50 -58.95
CA ARG A 5 -16.29 -60.47 -59.95
C ARG A 5 -15.72 -59.08 -59.62
N VAL A 6 -14.77 -58.69 -60.48
CA VAL A 6 -14.48 -57.40 -61.13
C VAL A 6 -15.09 -56.07 -60.60
N VAL A 7 -14.18 -55.21 -60.09
CA VAL A 7 -13.86 -53.79 -60.39
C VAL A 7 -14.94 -52.83 -60.96
N ARG A 8 -15.19 -51.69 -60.28
CA ARG A 8 -14.83 -50.30 -60.67
C ARG A 8 -15.47 -49.27 -59.72
N GLY A 9 -14.68 -48.27 -59.33
CA GLY A 9 -14.95 -47.34 -58.23
C GLY A 9 -15.91 -46.18 -58.52
N VAL A 10 -16.21 -45.40 -57.48
CA VAL A 10 -16.85 -44.09 -57.54
C VAL A 10 -16.39 -43.24 -56.34
N LEU A 11 -16.06 -41.98 -56.63
CA LEU A 11 -15.92 -40.87 -55.70
C LEU A 11 -17.30 -40.41 -55.21
N VAL A 12 -17.55 -40.36 -53.90
CA VAL A 12 -18.64 -39.57 -53.32
C VAL A 12 -18.15 -38.88 -52.05
N LEU A 13 -18.26 -37.56 -52.06
CA LEU A 13 -18.17 -36.67 -50.92
C LEU A 13 -19.45 -36.81 -50.07
N VAL A 14 -19.31 -36.67 -48.74
CA VAL A 14 -20.25 -36.04 -47.78
C VAL A 14 -20.51 -36.87 -46.49
N LEU A 15 -20.29 -36.16 -45.37
CA LEU A 15 -20.77 -36.32 -43.99
C LEU A 15 -20.18 -37.45 -43.12
N GLY A 16 -19.17 -37.09 -42.33
CA GLY A 16 -18.64 -37.85 -41.20
C GLY A 16 -18.72 -37.07 -39.89
N VAL A 17 -19.77 -37.37 -39.10
CA VAL A 17 -19.82 -37.61 -37.65
C VAL A 17 -18.93 -36.76 -36.72
N ALA A 18 -19.59 -36.14 -35.73
CA ALA A 18 -19.01 -35.44 -34.59
C ALA A 18 -17.91 -36.24 -33.88
N GLY A 19 -16.68 -35.71 -33.96
CA GLY A 19 -15.56 -36.10 -33.12
C GLY A 19 -15.60 -35.34 -31.80
N VAL A 20 -15.64 -36.09 -30.71
CA VAL A 20 -15.44 -35.59 -29.34
C VAL A 20 -14.06 -34.95 -29.25
N LEU A 21 -14.03 -33.64 -29.01
CA LEU A 21 -12.83 -32.92 -28.60
C LEU A 21 -12.50 -33.30 -27.16
N VAL A 22 -11.46 -34.13 -26.99
CA VAL A 22 -10.78 -34.26 -25.71
C VAL A 22 -9.90 -33.02 -25.55
N SER A 23 -10.36 -32.09 -24.72
CA SER A 23 -9.52 -31.00 -24.22
C SER A 23 -8.41 -31.60 -23.34
N PRO A 24 -7.14 -31.17 -23.45
CA PRO A 24 -6.20 -31.43 -22.38
C PRO A 24 -6.61 -30.56 -21.18
N LEU A 25 -7.25 -31.18 -20.20
CA LEU A 25 -7.29 -30.69 -18.82
C LEU A 25 -5.88 -30.83 -18.24
N GLY A 26 -5.36 -29.76 -17.63
CA GLY A 26 -4.12 -29.82 -16.84
C GLY A 26 -3.07 -28.76 -17.16
N GLY A 27 -3.46 -27.52 -17.47
CA GLY A 27 -2.56 -26.39 -17.25
C GLY A 27 -2.64 -25.99 -15.79
N ARG A 28 -1.62 -26.29 -14.98
CA ARG A 28 -1.45 -25.64 -13.67
C ARG A 28 -1.41 -24.13 -13.93
N ALA A 29 -2.20 -23.37 -13.16
CA ALA A 29 -2.09 -21.92 -13.17
C ALA A 29 -0.62 -21.55 -12.88
N GLY A 30 -0.08 -20.61 -13.66
CA GLY A 30 1.23 -20.04 -13.37
C GLY A 30 1.24 -19.42 -11.96
N PRO A 31 2.45 -19.18 -11.39
CA PRO A 31 2.58 -18.70 -10.02
C PRO A 31 1.72 -17.47 -9.81
N VAL A 32 1.07 -17.39 -8.64
CA VAL A 32 0.57 -16.11 -8.11
C VAL A 32 1.71 -15.11 -8.30
N ALA A 33 1.44 -14.01 -9.01
CA ALA A 33 2.48 -13.05 -9.35
C ALA A 33 3.23 -12.68 -8.07
N ALA A 34 4.52 -13.06 -8.00
CA ALA A 34 5.42 -12.54 -6.99
C ALA A 34 5.27 -11.02 -7.01
N ALA A 35 5.22 -10.39 -5.84
CA ALA A 35 5.26 -8.94 -5.79
C ALA A 35 6.45 -8.49 -6.66
N PRO A 36 6.26 -7.72 -7.73
CA PRO A 36 7.29 -7.44 -8.74
C PRO A 36 8.50 -6.65 -8.20
N ASP A 37 8.50 -6.38 -6.89
CA ASP A 37 9.40 -5.48 -6.17
C ASP A 37 10.19 -6.19 -5.05
N VAL A 38 10.16 -7.53 -4.97
CA VAL A 38 10.88 -8.29 -3.93
C VAL A 38 12.03 -9.09 -4.55
N VAL A 39 13.26 -8.75 -4.15
CA VAL A 39 14.45 -9.53 -4.51
C VAL A 39 14.77 -10.51 -3.40
N VAL A 40 14.75 -11.80 -3.74
CA VAL A 40 15.17 -12.89 -2.85
C VAL A 40 16.65 -13.18 -3.08
N THR A 41 17.44 -13.16 -2.00
CA THR A 41 18.88 -13.43 -2.03
C THR A 41 19.17 -14.69 -1.24
N ASP A 42 19.82 -15.66 -1.88
CA ASP A 42 20.39 -16.84 -1.21
C ASP A 42 21.63 -16.43 -0.41
N LEU A 43 21.69 -16.78 0.88
CA LEU A 43 22.83 -16.49 1.75
C LEU A 43 23.91 -17.57 1.72
N GLY A 44 23.62 -18.73 1.13
CA GLY A 44 24.48 -19.91 1.04
C GLY A 44 24.54 -20.73 2.33
N THR A 45 25.60 -21.52 2.47
CA THR A 45 25.82 -22.42 3.62
C THR A 45 27.26 -22.34 4.14
N LEU A 46 27.55 -22.98 5.27
CA LEU A 46 28.90 -23.24 5.80
C LEU A 46 29.55 -24.48 5.17
N GLY A 47 29.14 -24.86 3.95
CA GLY A 47 29.67 -25.98 3.18
C GLY A 47 28.87 -27.28 3.27
N GLY A 48 27.76 -27.30 4.02
CA GLY A 48 26.75 -28.36 3.98
C GLY A 48 25.64 -28.06 2.95
N SER A 49 24.57 -28.85 2.99
CA SER A 49 23.45 -28.73 2.04
C SER A 49 22.38 -27.72 2.45
N GLY A 50 22.25 -27.37 3.75
CA GLY A 50 21.19 -26.48 4.22
C GLY A 50 21.62 -25.36 5.18
N SER A 51 20.76 -24.34 5.26
CA SER A 51 20.84 -23.24 6.21
C SER A 51 19.47 -22.59 6.46
N THR A 52 19.32 -21.96 7.61
CA THR A 52 18.11 -21.23 8.03
C THR A 52 18.52 -19.92 8.68
N ALA A 53 17.96 -18.79 8.23
CA ALA A 53 18.10 -17.53 8.95
C ALA A 53 16.95 -17.36 9.95
N ARG A 54 17.27 -17.00 11.19
CA ARG A 54 16.30 -16.84 12.28
C ARG A 54 15.96 -15.38 12.55
N ASP A 55 16.95 -14.49 12.44
CA ASP A 55 16.79 -13.08 12.82
C ASP A 55 17.69 -12.14 12.01
N VAL A 56 17.33 -10.85 11.97
CA VAL A 56 18.03 -9.78 11.26
C VAL A 56 17.93 -8.44 12.01
N ASN A 57 19.07 -7.79 12.25
CA ASN A 57 19.07 -6.45 12.83
C ASN A 57 19.01 -5.32 11.77
N ASP A 58 18.87 -4.08 12.21
CA ASP A 58 18.77 -2.89 11.33
C ASP A 58 20.04 -2.60 10.52
N ALA A 59 21.19 -3.15 10.90
CA ALA A 59 22.40 -3.09 10.09
C ALA A 59 22.42 -4.13 8.95
N GLY A 60 21.36 -4.92 8.80
CA GLY A 60 21.25 -6.00 7.82
C GLY A 60 22.13 -7.21 8.14
N VAL A 61 22.51 -7.38 9.41
CA VAL A 61 23.24 -8.56 9.88
C VAL A 61 22.23 -9.66 10.15
N VAL A 62 22.39 -10.79 9.49
CA VAL A 62 21.49 -11.94 9.60
C VAL A 62 22.14 -13.03 10.44
N VAL A 63 21.38 -13.69 11.31
CA VAL A 63 21.85 -14.80 12.14
C VAL A 63 20.95 -16.03 11.96
N GLY A 64 21.48 -17.20 12.30
CA GLY A 64 20.75 -18.46 12.19
C GLY A 64 21.66 -19.66 12.33
N SER A 65 21.31 -20.77 11.68
CA SER A 65 22.09 -21.99 11.66
C SER A 65 22.40 -22.45 10.24
N SER A 66 23.55 -23.09 10.05
CA SER A 66 23.90 -23.71 8.78
C SER A 66 24.62 -25.03 9.00
N GLN A 67 24.28 -26.01 8.16
CA GLN A 67 24.96 -27.29 8.11
C GLN A 67 26.39 -27.11 7.61
N LYS A 68 27.31 -27.87 8.22
CA LYS A 68 28.68 -28.02 7.73
C LYS A 68 28.78 -29.17 6.74
N SER A 69 29.93 -29.24 6.06
CA SER A 69 30.25 -30.33 5.14
C SER A 69 29.96 -31.72 5.75
N GLY A 70 29.20 -32.53 5.02
CA GLY A 70 28.75 -33.85 5.46
C GLY A 70 27.44 -33.86 6.27
N ASP A 71 26.83 -32.69 6.48
CA ASP A 71 25.48 -32.46 7.02
C ASP A 71 25.20 -33.03 8.42
N ALA A 72 26.23 -33.57 9.10
CA ALA A 72 26.11 -34.19 10.41
C ALA A 72 26.03 -33.20 11.58
N VAL A 73 26.43 -31.93 11.35
CA VAL A 73 26.46 -30.90 12.40
C VAL A 73 25.98 -29.56 11.87
N ILE A 74 25.31 -28.80 12.74
CA ILE A 74 24.92 -27.42 12.47
C ILE A 74 25.79 -26.44 13.25
N ARG A 75 25.90 -25.23 12.70
CA ARG A 75 26.69 -24.16 13.30
C ARG A 75 25.94 -22.85 13.24
N ALA A 76 25.86 -22.17 14.37
CA ALA A 76 25.36 -20.81 14.45
C ALA A 76 26.19 -19.93 13.51
N PHE A 77 25.54 -19.09 12.72
CA PHE A 77 26.23 -18.17 11.82
C PHE A 77 25.82 -16.72 12.06
N ARG A 78 26.69 -15.83 11.59
CA ARG A 78 26.39 -14.43 11.30
C ARG A 78 26.72 -14.18 9.82
N TRP A 79 25.81 -13.56 9.10
CA TRP A 79 25.96 -13.20 7.70
C TRP A 79 25.93 -11.68 7.53
N THR A 80 26.78 -11.19 6.63
CA THR A 80 26.73 -9.79 6.18
C THR A 80 26.92 -9.74 4.67
N ARG A 81 26.31 -8.74 4.03
CA ARG A 81 26.43 -8.57 2.57
C ARG A 81 27.88 -8.47 2.09
N SER A 82 28.77 -7.84 2.86
CA SER A 82 30.19 -7.69 2.48
C SER A 82 31.08 -8.86 2.89
N GLY A 83 30.71 -9.63 3.91
CA GLY A 83 31.53 -10.68 4.50
C GLY A 83 31.07 -12.11 4.21
N GLY A 84 29.86 -12.29 3.69
CA GLY A 84 29.24 -13.61 3.54
C GLY A 84 28.90 -14.27 4.88
N MET A 85 28.69 -15.58 4.85
CA MET A 85 28.34 -16.39 6.02
C MET A 85 29.58 -16.74 6.85
N GLN A 86 29.54 -16.44 8.15
CA GLN A 86 30.60 -16.76 9.10
C GLN A 86 30.05 -17.60 10.25
N GLY A 87 30.64 -18.76 10.52
CA GLY A 87 30.28 -19.58 11.68
C GLY A 87 30.81 -19.00 13.00
N LEU A 88 30.00 -19.06 14.06
CA LEU A 88 30.29 -18.40 15.36
C LEU A 88 31.09 -19.26 16.34
N GLY A 89 31.16 -20.57 16.13
CA GLY A 89 31.78 -21.50 17.09
C GLY A 89 30.75 -22.36 17.82
N THR A 90 31.19 -23.05 18.87
CA THR A 90 30.34 -23.76 19.85
C THR A 90 30.95 -23.58 21.24
N LEU A 91 30.22 -23.96 22.29
CA LEU A 91 30.70 -24.04 23.67
C LEU A 91 31.51 -25.33 23.96
N GLY A 92 32.06 -25.96 22.91
CA GLY A 92 32.91 -27.15 22.99
C GLY A 92 32.24 -28.45 22.55
N GLY A 93 30.92 -28.46 22.35
CA GLY A 93 30.19 -29.57 21.73
C GLY A 93 30.05 -29.44 20.20
N PRO A 94 29.28 -30.33 19.55
CA PRO A 94 29.19 -30.39 18.09
C PRO A 94 28.32 -29.28 17.48
N ASN A 95 27.18 -28.92 18.09
CA ASN A 95 26.18 -28.05 17.47
C ASN A 95 26.01 -26.69 18.16
N SER A 96 25.44 -25.76 17.39
CA SER A 96 24.96 -24.45 17.86
C SER A 96 23.99 -23.86 16.84
N GLU A 97 23.12 -22.97 17.31
CA GLU A 97 22.22 -22.16 16.49
C GLU A 97 22.01 -20.80 17.17
N ALA A 98 21.94 -19.77 16.35
CA ALA A 98 21.62 -18.42 16.78
C ALA A 98 20.14 -18.14 16.52
N GLU A 99 19.43 -17.65 17.54
CA GLU A 99 17.99 -17.37 17.48
C GLU A 99 17.70 -15.88 17.32
N ALA A 100 18.50 -15.01 17.95
CA ALA A 100 18.24 -13.56 17.92
C ALA A 100 19.52 -12.71 17.92
N ILE A 101 19.42 -11.48 17.42
CA ILE A 101 20.48 -10.48 17.34
C ILE A 101 19.93 -9.07 17.65
N ASN A 102 20.61 -8.33 18.51
CA ASN A 102 20.26 -6.94 18.79
C ASN A 102 21.04 -5.91 17.94
N ALA A 103 20.71 -4.63 18.07
CA ALA A 103 21.34 -3.54 17.33
C ALA A 103 22.84 -3.39 17.62
N ALA A 104 23.30 -3.78 18.82
CA ALA A 104 24.72 -3.79 19.18
C ALA A 104 25.49 -4.99 18.57
N GLY A 105 24.79 -5.90 17.89
CA GLY A 105 25.38 -7.09 17.27
C GLY A 105 25.69 -8.20 18.28
N GLN A 106 25.05 -8.18 19.45
CA GLN A 106 25.06 -9.31 20.39
C GLN A 106 24.11 -10.37 19.86
N ILE A 107 24.59 -11.61 19.78
CA ILE A 107 23.83 -12.73 19.21
C ILE A 107 23.56 -13.73 20.33
N VAL A 108 22.33 -14.21 20.44
CA VAL A 108 21.95 -15.25 21.42
C VAL A 108 21.38 -16.46 20.73
N GLY A 109 21.34 -17.56 21.47
CA GLY A 109 20.82 -18.83 21.00
C GLY A 109 21.30 -19.93 21.93
N TRP A 110 21.60 -21.09 21.36
CA TRP A 110 22.03 -22.25 22.11
C TRP A 110 23.25 -22.93 21.48
N SER A 111 24.05 -23.60 22.30
CA SER A 111 25.19 -24.40 21.85
C SER A 111 25.39 -25.60 22.74
N ASP A 112 25.80 -26.71 22.12
CA ASP A 112 26.26 -27.88 22.85
C ASP A 112 27.56 -27.55 23.58
N VAL A 113 27.61 -27.86 24.88
CA VAL A 113 28.85 -27.89 25.66
C VAL A 113 29.59 -29.21 25.45
N ALA A 114 30.84 -29.31 25.91
CA ALA A 114 31.65 -30.53 25.75
C ALA A 114 31.01 -31.82 26.32
N GLY A 115 30.08 -31.70 27.28
CA GLY A 115 29.30 -32.81 27.84
C GLY A 115 28.06 -33.21 27.02
N GLY A 116 27.77 -32.54 25.91
CA GLY A 116 26.63 -32.80 25.04
C GLY A 116 25.31 -32.16 25.48
N ALA A 117 25.29 -31.47 26.62
CA ALA A 117 24.14 -30.67 27.04
C ALA A 117 24.04 -29.36 26.24
N ARG A 118 22.83 -28.86 26.05
CA ARG A 118 22.55 -27.61 25.32
C ARG A 118 22.50 -26.45 26.31
N HIS A 119 23.36 -25.45 26.14
CA HIS A 119 23.35 -24.24 26.97
C HIS A 119 23.07 -23.00 26.14
N ALA A 120 22.35 -22.06 26.73
CA ALA A 120 22.14 -20.72 26.20
C ALA A 120 23.49 -19.98 26.13
N PHE A 121 23.70 -19.23 25.05
CA PHE A 121 24.89 -18.39 24.91
C PHE A 121 24.55 -16.94 24.59
N VAL A 122 25.50 -16.06 24.86
CA VAL A 122 25.62 -14.76 24.20
C VAL A 122 26.96 -14.70 23.47
N TRP A 123 26.96 -14.22 22.23
CA TRP A 123 28.13 -14.07 21.39
C TRP A 123 28.32 -12.60 21.03
N GLN A 124 29.57 -12.15 21.08
CA GLN A 124 29.99 -10.86 20.55
C GLN A 124 31.29 -11.03 19.76
N ALA A 125 31.47 -10.23 18.71
CA ALA A 125 32.66 -10.32 17.87
C ALA A 125 33.98 -10.13 18.65
N SER A 126 33.98 -9.32 19.71
CA SER A 126 35.15 -9.03 20.53
C SER A 126 35.49 -10.13 21.54
N THR A 127 34.50 -10.89 22.02
CA THR A 127 34.67 -11.85 23.13
C THR A 127 34.38 -13.30 22.75
N GLY A 128 33.82 -13.54 21.56
CA GLY A 128 33.34 -14.85 21.15
C GLY A 128 32.09 -15.28 21.93
N MET A 129 31.85 -16.60 21.93
CA MET A 129 30.70 -17.24 22.57
C MET A 129 30.93 -17.36 24.08
N ARG A 130 29.96 -16.87 24.86
CA ARG A 130 29.92 -16.98 26.32
C ARG A 130 28.71 -17.80 26.74
N ASP A 131 28.94 -18.82 27.54
CA ASP A 131 27.91 -19.61 28.21
C ASP A 131 27.14 -18.75 29.24
N LEU A 132 25.81 -18.81 29.21
CA LEU A 132 24.93 -18.12 30.18
C LEU A 132 24.62 -19.00 31.41
N GLY A 133 24.87 -20.30 31.33
CA GLY A 133 24.54 -21.29 32.35
C GLY A 133 23.06 -21.72 32.33
N THR A 134 22.62 -22.34 33.42
CA THR A 134 21.27 -22.88 33.60
C THR A 134 20.67 -22.45 34.94
N LEU A 135 19.39 -22.72 35.18
CA LEU A 135 18.74 -22.59 36.49
C LEU A 135 19.05 -23.78 37.44
N GLY A 136 20.19 -24.44 37.23
CA GLY A 136 20.68 -25.56 38.04
C GLY A 136 20.37 -26.94 37.46
N GLY A 137 19.65 -27.01 36.33
CA GLY A 137 19.44 -28.22 35.54
C GLY A 137 20.48 -28.41 34.44
N ALA A 138 20.19 -29.32 33.51
CA ALA A 138 21.13 -29.74 32.47
C ALA A 138 21.19 -28.79 31.27
N GLY A 139 20.07 -28.17 30.89
CA GLY A 139 19.99 -27.36 29.67
C GLY A 139 19.44 -25.95 29.83
N SER A 140 19.73 -25.13 28.83
CA SER A 140 19.13 -23.81 28.61
C SER A 140 19.17 -23.42 27.12
N GLU A 141 18.26 -22.53 26.74
CA GLU A 141 18.14 -21.95 25.40
C GLU A 141 17.70 -20.49 25.53
N ALA A 142 18.46 -19.58 24.93
CA ALA A 142 18.03 -18.20 24.75
C ALA A 142 17.25 -18.08 23.43
N VAL A 143 16.09 -17.39 23.46
CA VAL A 143 15.21 -17.24 22.30
C VAL A 143 15.15 -15.81 21.79
N ALA A 144 15.37 -14.82 22.65
CA ALA A 144 15.31 -13.41 22.27
C ALA A 144 16.24 -12.53 23.12
N ILE A 145 16.63 -11.39 22.55
CA ILE A 145 17.46 -10.36 23.18
C ILE A 145 16.98 -8.98 22.74
N ASN A 146 16.86 -8.04 23.68
CA ASN A 146 16.55 -6.65 23.36
C ASN A 146 17.82 -5.77 23.24
N ASP A 147 17.68 -4.50 22.85
CA ASP A 147 18.82 -3.59 22.62
C ASP A 147 19.51 -3.14 23.91
N ARG A 148 18.91 -3.43 25.07
CA ARG A 148 19.53 -3.25 26.39
C ARG A 148 20.38 -4.46 26.81
N GLY A 149 20.44 -5.51 25.98
CA GLY A 149 21.18 -6.73 26.26
C GLY A 149 20.50 -7.62 27.30
N VAL A 150 19.19 -7.46 27.50
CA VAL A 150 18.39 -8.39 28.31
C VAL A 150 17.99 -9.56 27.41
N VAL A 151 18.27 -10.76 27.90
CA VAL A 151 18.03 -12.03 27.20
C VAL A 151 16.93 -12.78 27.90
N VAL A 152 16.05 -13.42 27.14
CA VAL A 152 14.99 -14.29 27.66
C VAL A 152 15.06 -15.65 26.99
N GLY A 153 14.55 -16.67 27.67
CA GLY A 153 14.61 -18.04 27.17
C GLY A 153 14.06 -19.06 28.16
N MET A 154 14.36 -20.32 27.91
CA MET A 154 13.92 -21.46 28.72
C MET A 154 15.14 -22.18 29.32
N SER A 155 15.05 -22.60 30.58
CA SER A 155 16.13 -23.33 31.25
C SER A 155 15.60 -24.38 32.22
N ASP A 156 16.29 -25.51 32.27
CA ASP A 156 16.03 -26.56 33.23
C ASP A 156 16.48 -26.15 34.63
N THR A 157 15.63 -26.45 35.59
CA THR A 157 15.91 -26.26 37.01
C THR A 157 16.52 -27.52 37.62
N GLN A 158 17.10 -27.38 38.81
CA GLN A 158 17.56 -28.53 39.59
C GLN A 158 16.44 -29.53 39.93
N ALA A 159 15.18 -29.09 39.97
CA ALA A 159 14.02 -29.94 40.23
C ALA A 159 13.58 -30.75 39.00
N GLY A 160 14.21 -30.57 37.83
CA GLY A 160 13.88 -31.27 36.59
C GLY A 160 12.70 -30.66 35.81
N THR A 161 12.28 -29.44 36.15
CA THR A 161 11.29 -28.67 35.38
C THR A 161 11.97 -27.64 34.51
N THR A 162 11.40 -27.31 33.34
CA THR A 162 11.87 -26.23 32.48
C THR A 162 11.09 -24.95 32.79
N ARG A 163 11.79 -23.83 32.97
CA ARG A 163 11.23 -22.54 33.38
C ARG A 163 11.75 -21.41 32.50
N ALA A 164 10.92 -20.39 32.30
CA ALA A 164 11.33 -19.18 31.62
C ALA A 164 12.36 -18.41 32.47
N PHE A 165 13.46 -17.99 31.85
CA PHE A 165 14.51 -17.23 32.50
C PHE A 165 14.69 -15.85 31.85
N GLY A 166 15.21 -14.92 32.64
CA GLY A 166 15.81 -13.67 32.18
C GLY A 166 17.30 -13.68 32.47
N TRP A 167 18.08 -13.00 31.65
CA TRP A 167 19.52 -12.82 31.84
C TRP A 167 19.92 -11.40 31.48
N ASP A 168 20.84 -10.84 32.26
CA ASP A 168 21.63 -9.68 31.87
C ASP A 168 23.05 -9.82 32.45
N ALA A 169 23.98 -9.02 31.95
CA ALA A 169 25.38 -9.15 32.31
C ALA A 169 25.67 -8.91 33.80
N ALA A 170 24.80 -8.16 34.51
CA ALA A 170 24.98 -7.80 35.90
C ALA A 170 24.45 -8.88 36.86
N HIS A 171 23.37 -9.55 36.50
CA HIS A 171 22.66 -10.48 37.39
C HIS A 171 22.80 -11.95 36.99
N GLY A 172 23.22 -12.25 35.75
CA GLY A 172 23.23 -13.62 35.24
C GLY A 172 21.81 -14.18 35.04
N ILE A 173 21.73 -15.51 34.89
CA ILE A 173 20.48 -16.22 34.63
C ILE A 173 19.62 -16.25 35.90
N ARG A 174 18.32 -15.96 35.75
CA ARG A 174 17.34 -15.94 36.84
C ARG A 174 15.98 -16.39 36.34
N ASP A 175 15.24 -17.12 37.17
CA ASP A 175 13.84 -17.47 36.90
C ASP A 175 13.01 -16.17 36.85
N LEU A 176 12.15 -16.02 35.84
CA LEU A 176 11.25 -14.87 35.71
C LEU A 176 10.08 -14.93 36.71
N GLY A 177 9.86 -16.06 37.37
CA GLY A 177 8.75 -16.28 38.30
C GLY A 177 7.42 -16.52 37.60
N LEU A 178 7.43 -16.84 36.29
CA LEU A 178 6.23 -17.23 35.55
C LEU A 178 5.72 -18.60 36.03
N PRO A 179 4.40 -18.86 35.92
CA PRO A 179 3.81 -20.16 36.26
C PRO A 179 4.43 -21.31 35.45
N ASP A 180 4.36 -22.52 35.98
CA ASP A 180 4.81 -23.71 35.26
C ASP A 180 4.01 -23.90 33.95
N GLY A 181 4.72 -24.31 32.89
CA GLY A 181 4.14 -24.51 31.56
C GLY A 181 4.05 -23.24 30.70
N TYR A 182 4.45 -22.08 31.22
CA TYR A 182 4.57 -20.86 30.43
C TYR A 182 5.90 -20.86 29.66
N SER A 183 5.82 -20.60 28.36
CA SER A 183 6.97 -20.43 27.46
C SER A 183 7.04 -18.99 26.99
N VAL A 184 8.25 -18.44 26.89
CA VAL A 184 8.51 -17.09 26.37
C VAL A 184 9.12 -17.19 24.98
N TRP A 185 8.85 -16.21 24.12
CA TRP A 185 9.28 -16.22 22.72
C TRP A 185 10.00 -14.94 22.30
N ASP A 186 9.66 -13.80 22.88
CA ASP A 186 10.26 -12.52 22.51
C ASP A 186 10.21 -11.49 23.65
N VAL A 187 11.08 -10.47 23.58
CA VAL A 187 11.20 -9.37 24.54
C VAL A 187 11.47 -8.06 23.83
N ASN A 188 10.63 -7.05 24.06
CA ASN A 188 10.89 -5.72 23.53
C ASN A 188 11.80 -4.88 24.44
N ASP A 189 12.19 -3.72 23.94
CA ASP A 189 13.00 -2.78 24.69
C ASP A 189 12.32 -2.25 25.94
N SER A 190 10.99 -2.15 26.01
CA SER A 190 10.31 -1.76 27.25
C SER A 190 10.40 -2.85 28.35
N GLY A 191 10.89 -4.04 28.03
CA GLY A 191 10.98 -5.19 28.93
C GLY A 191 9.70 -6.01 28.98
N LEU A 192 8.77 -5.77 28.05
CA LEU A 192 7.59 -6.62 27.88
C LEU A 192 8.02 -7.91 27.20
N ILE A 193 7.61 -9.04 27.77
CA ILE A 193 7.92 -10.38 27.25
C ILE A 193 6.63 -11.00 26.73
N VAL A 194 6.67 -11.64 25.57
CA VAL A 194 5.51 -12.36 25.03
C VAL A 194 5.75 -13.85 24.98
N GLY A 195 4.66 -14.62 25.03
CA GLY A 195 4.74 -16.06 25.13
C GLY A 195 3.41 -16.77 24.99
N SER A 196 3.40 -18.05 25.39
CA SER A 196 2.21 -18.87 25.50
C SER A 196 2.14 -19.60 26.85
N GLY A 197 0.95 -19.62 27.45
CA GLY A 197 0.66 -20.26 28.74
C GLY A 197 -0.72 -20.94 28.77
N GLY A 198 -1.15 -21.44 27.61
CA GLY A 198 -2.52 -21.84 27.28
C GLY A 198 -3.10 -20.95 26.18
N THR A 199 -2.97 -19.65 26.37
CA THR A 199 -3.23 -18.58 25.38
C THR A 199 -2.00 -17.70 25.24
N ALA A 200 -1.98 -16.88 24.20
CA ALA A 200 -0.98 -15.85 23.99
C ALA A 200 -1.01 -14.84 25.15
N PHE A 201 0.16 -14.43 25.65
CA PHE A 201 0.25 -13.44 26.72
C PHE A 201 1.32 -12.38 26.46
N VAL A 202 1.15 -11.23 27.12
CA VAL A 202 2.21 -10.24 27.39
C VAL A 202 2.47 -10.23 28.89
N TRP A 203 3.72 -10.39 29.29
CA TRP A 203 4.17 -10.23 30.65
C TRP A 203 4.89 -8.90 30.82
N ASP A 204 4.34 -8.08 31.71
CA ASP A 204 4.96 -6.86 32.19
C ASP A 204 5.52 -7.14 33.60
N PRO A 205 6.83 -6.94 33.84
CA PRO A 205 7.43 -7.12 35.16
C PRO A 205 6.76 -6.34 36.29
N VAL A 206 6.06 -5.25 35.96
CA VAL A 206 5.37 -4.36 36.92
C VAL A 206 3.93 -4.80 37.16
N THR A 207 3.19 -5.14 36.09
CA THR A 207 1.74 -5.37 36.17
C THR A 207 1.34 -6.85 36.07
N GLY A 208 2.27 -7.74 35.72
CA GLY A 208 2.07 -9.18 35.65
C GLY A 208 1.72 -9.67 34.24
N VAL A 209 1.13 -10.87 34.19
CA VAL A 209 0.71 -11.54 32.94
C VAL A 209 -0.64 -10.98 32.48
N HIS A 210 -0.71 -10.58 31.21
CA HIS A 210 -1.92 -10.16 30.51
C HIS A 210 -2.22 -11.13 29.37
N ASP A 211 -3.39 -11.75 29.42
CA ASP A 211 -3.89 -12.64 28.36
C ASP A 211 -4.33 -11.82 27.14
N LEU A 212 -3.90 -12.22 25.95
CA LEU A 212 -4.25 -11.58 24.68
C LEU A 212 -5.49 -12.19 24.00
N GLY A 213 -5.99 -13.31 24.52
CA GLY A 213 -7.15 -14.03 24.01
C GLY A 213 -6.91 -14.72 22.66
N THR A 214 -8.02 -15.05 22.00
CA THR A 214 -8.07 -15.79 20.72
C THR A 214 -8.93 -15.04 19.70
N LEU A 215 -9.08 -15.58 18.48
CA LEU A 215 -10.08 -15.11 17.50
C LEU A 215 -11.48 -15.71 17.74
N GLY A 216 -11.77 -16.08 19.00
CA GLY A 216 -13.00 -16.78 19.40
C GLY A 216 -12.86 -18.30 19.48
N GLY A 217 -11.68 -18.85 19.17
CA GLY A 217 -11.34 -20.26 19.33
C GLY A 217 -10.73 -20.59 20.71
N SER A 218 -10.12 -21.77 20.81
CA SER A 218 -9.62 -22.36 22.05
C SER A 218 -8.20 -21.98 22.45
N SER A 219 -7.32 -21.69 21.48
CA SER A 219 -5.89 -21.54 21.73
C SER A 219 -5.31 -20.34 20.97
N SER A 220 -4.19 -19.84 21.47
CA SER A 220 -3.36 -18.84 20.78
C SER A 220 -1.93 -18.88 21.31
N GLY A 221 -0.99 -18.33 20.53
CA GLY A 221 0.40 -18.16 20.94
C GLY A 221 0.98 -16.88 20.35
N ALA A 222 1.66 -16.09 21.19
CA ALA A 222 2.44 -14.95 20.74
C ALA A 222 3.84 -15.40 20.31
N ARG A 223 4.38 -14.78 19.26
CA ARG A 223 5.69 -15.11 18.70
C ARG A 223 6.69 -13.95 18.74
N ALA A 224 6.21 -12.71 18.56
CA ALA A 224 7.04 -11.51 18.52
C ALA A 224 6.28 -10.27 19.03
N ILE A 225 7.01 -9.27 19.53
CA ILE A 225 6.49 -8.02 20.05
C ILE A 225 7.34 -6.82 19.61
N ASN A 226 6.70 -5.80 19.03
CA ASN A 226 7.41 -4.58 18.64
C ASN A 226 7.52 -3.56 19.79
N ALA A 227 8.23 -2.45 19.57
CA ALA A 227 8.45 -1.42 20.59
C ALA A 227 7.17 -0.71 21.03
N SER A 228 6.16 -0.66 20.15
CA SER A 228 4.84 -0.09 20.46
C SER A 228 3.92 -1.04 21.25
N GLY A 229 4.33 -2.29 21.46
CA GLY A 229 3.56 -3.31 22.17
C GLY A 229 2.55 -4.06 21.30
N GLN A 230 2.63 -3.95 19.97
CA GLN A 230 1.87 -4.84 19.08
C GLN A 230 2.52 -6.22 19.07
N VAL A 231 1.71 -7.26 19.01
CA VAL A 231 2.17 -8.65 19.14
C VAL A 231 1.74 -9.44 17.92
N ALA A 232 2.67 -10.13 17.27
CA ALA A 232 2.38 -11.09 16.22
C ALA A 232 2.33 -12.52 16.77
N GLY A 233 1.48 -13.35 16.19
CA GLY A 233 1.44 -14.78 16.50
C GLY A 233 0.32 -15.50 15.77
N TRP A 234 -0.25 -16.52 16.42
CA TRP A 234 -1.31 -17.36 15.87
C TRP A 234 -2.46 -17.50 16.88
N ALA A 235 -3.67 -17.71 16.36
CA ALA A 235 -4.85 -17.98 17.19
C ALA A 235 -5.86 -18.87 16.45
N ASP A 236 -6.57 -19.69 17.21
CA ASP A 236 -7.69 -20.47 16.72
C ASP A 236 -8.88 -19.55 16.37
N ASP A 237 -9.47 -19.78 15.20
CA ASP A 237 -10.66 -19.10 14.71
C ASP A 237 -11.74 -20.14 14.33
N PRO A 238 -12.94 -20.11 14.95
CA PRO A 238 -14.00 -21.09 14.66
C PRO A 238 -14.50 -21.07 13.21
N VAL A 239 -14.25 -19.98 12.49
CA VAL A 239 -14.67 -19.78 11.09
C VAL A 239 -13.56 -20.18 10.13
N ARG A 240 -12.31 -19.82 10.43
CA ARG A 240 -11.16 -19.99 9.52
C ARG A 240 -10.33 -21.25 9.79
N GLY A 241 -10.39 -21.80 10.99
CA GLY A 241 -9.61 -22.97 11.39
C GLY A 241 -8.57 -22.67 12.48
N PRO A 242 -7.73 -23.67 12.81
CA PRO A 242 -6.62 -23.49 13.73
C PRO A 242 -5.52 -22.61 13.11
N ASP A 243 -4.59 -22.13 13.95
CA ASP A 243 -3.33 -21.51 13.52
C ASP A 243 -3.49 -20.34 12.53
N VAL A 244 -4.46 -19.45 12.78
CA VAL A 244 -4.66 -18.25 11.99
C VAL A 244 -3.70 -17.15 12.47
N GLY A 245 -2.92 -16.63 11.53
CA GLY A 245 -1.98 -15.56 11.77
C GLY A 245 -2.72 -14.32 12.27
N VAL A 246 -2.23 -13.74 13.35
CA VAL A 246 -2.90 -12.66 14.06
C VAL A 246 -1.90 -11.60 14.49
N LEU A 247 -2.34 -10.35 14.42
CA LEU A 247 -1.70 -9.21 15.03
C LEU A 247 -2.60 -8.70 16.15
N TRP A 248 -2.15 -8.77 17.39
CA TRP A 248 -2.77 -8.06 18.50
C TRP A 248 -2.29 -6.62 18.53
N SER A 249 -3.23 -5.68 18.67
CA SER A 249 -2.89 -4.29 18.99
C SER A 249 -2.27 -4.19 20.39
N ALA A 250 -1.63 -3.06 20.72
CA ALA A 250 -1.11 -2.80 22.06
C ALA A 250 -2.18 -2.86 23.18
N ALA A 251 -3.46 -2.71 22.81
CA ALA A 251 -4.60 -2.89 23.71
C ALA A 251 -5.06 -4.36 23.84
N GLY A 252 -4.34 -5.32 23.24
CA GLY A 252 -4.66 -6.75 23.27
C GLY A 252 -5.78 -7.17 22.33
N VAL A 253 -6.23 -6.32 21.39
CA VAL A 253 -7.30 -6.68 20.46
C VAL A 253 -6.74 -7.46 19.26
N PRO A 254 -7.15 -8.72 19.01
CA PRO A 254 -6.67 -9.53 17.89
C PRO A 254 -7.25 -9.11 16.55
N ARG A 255 -6.41 -9.16 15.50
CA ARG A 255 -6.81 -9.02 14.10
C ARG A 255 -6.14 -10.09 13.24
N SER A 256 -6.93 -10.91 12.55
CA SER A 256 -6.40 -11.85 11.56
C SER A 256 -5.65 -11.12 10.42
N ILE A 257 -4.51 -11.67 10.02
CA ILE A 257 -3.74 -11.19 8.86
C ILE A 257 -4.27 -11.77 7.52
N GLY A 258 -5.22 -12.69 7.57
CA GLY A 258 -5.80 -13.36 6.40
C GLY A 258 -4.97 -14.54 5.90
N THR A 259 -5.32 -15.05 4.72
CA THR A 259 -4.72 -16.22 4.08
C THR A 259 -4.36 -15.90 2.63
N LEU A 260 -3.47 -16.70 2.02
CA LEU A 260 -3.18 -16.57 0.59
C LEU A 260 -4.31 -17.19 -0.25
N PRO A 261 -4.63 -16.63 -1.44
CA PRO A 261 -5.59 -17.25 -2.35
C PRO A 261 -5.12 -18.65 -2.79
N SER A 262 -5.96 -19.68 -2.65
CA SER A 262 -5.67 -21.03 -3.18
C SER A 262 -6.13 -21.16 -4.63
N SER A 263 -5.36 -21.87 -5.48
CA SER A 263 -5.71 -22.15 -6.88
C SER A 263 -6.53 -23.43 -7.09
N GLY A 264 -6.96 -24.09 -6.01
CA GLY A 264 -7.66 -25.38 -6.04
C GLY A 264 -9.18 -25.28 -5.82
N PRO A 265 -9.96 -26.32 -6.17
CA PRO A 265 -11.39 -26.41 -5.87
C PRO A 265 -11.70 -26.64 -4.38
N TRP A 266 -10.66 -26.81 -3.57
CA TRP A 266 -10.74 -26.87 -2.11
C TRP A 266 -10.44 -25.48 -1.57
N THR A 267 -11.33 -25.06 -0.66
CA THR A 267 -11.46 -23.80 0.10
C THR A 267 -10.15 -23.06 0.43
N GLU A 268 -10.26 -21.75 0.67
CA GLU A 268 -9.20 -20.84 1.16
C GLU A 268 -8.14 -21.57 2.00
N GLY A 269 -6.85 -21.41 1.66
CA GLY A 269 -5.75 -22.07 2.39
C GLY A 269 -5.88 -21.84 3.89
N CYS A 270 -5.89 -22.91 4.68
CA CYS A 270 -6.50 -22.88 6.01
C CYS A 270 -5.63 -22.21 7.08
N CYS A 271 -4.33 -21.96 6.83
CA CYS A 271 -3.46 -21.39 7.86
C CYS A 271 -2.46 -20.36 7.30
N SER A 272 -2.19 -19.35 8.10
CA SER A 272 -1.05 -18.45 7.96
C SER A 272 -0.42 -18.28 9.34
N GLY A 273 0.90 -18.23 9.45
CA GLY A 273 1.57 -17.95 10.72
C GLY A 273 2.12 -16.54 10.70
N ALA A 274 1.86 -15.72 11.72
CA ALA A 274 2.60 -14.50 11.95
C ALA A 274 3.79 -14.83 12.88
N LEU A 275 5.01 -14.64 12.39
CA LEU A 275 6.22 -15.00 13.13
C LEU A 275 6.94 -13.79 13.70
N ASP A 276 6.86 -12.65 13.03
CA ASP A 276 7.51 -11.42 13.48
C ASP A 276 6.74 -10.15 13.05
N VAL A 277 6.98 -9.04 13.76
CA VAL A 277 6.39 -7.71 13.52
C VAL A 277 7.38 -6.59 13.80
N ASN A 278 7.57 -5.69 12.84
CA ASN A 278 8.40 -4.50 13.06
C ASN A 278 7.59 -3.31 13.64
N ASP A 279 8.30 -2.23 13.97
CA ASP A 279 7.69 -1.02 14.55
C ASP A 279 6.75 -0.24 13.61
N ALA A 280 6.79 -0.53 12.30
CA ALA A 280 5.81 -0.01 11.35
C ALA A 280 4.50 -0.82 11.32
N GLY A 281 4.41 -1.89 12.11
CA GLY A 281 3.27 -2.82 12.13
C GLY A 281 3.21 -3.72 10.90
N VAL A 282 4.34 -3.90 10.21
CA VAL A 282 4.48 -4.87 9.12
C VAL A 282 4.80 -6.23 9.73
N VAL A 283 4.01 -7.22 9.37
CA VAL A 283 4.09 -8.59 9.89
C VAL A 283 4.67 -9.50 8.82
N VAL A 284 5.53 -10.44 9.20
CA VAL A 284 6.03 -11.49 8.31
C VAL A 284 5.79 -12.88 8.88
N GLY A 285 5.86 -13.89 8.02
CA GLY A 285 5.66 -15.27 8.42
C GLY A 285 5.52 -16.21 7.23
N TYR A 286 4.58 -17.14 7.33
CA TYR A 286 4.23 -18.07 6.25
C TYR A 286 2.74 -18.09 5.96
N GLY A 287 2.39 -18.47 4.73
CA GLY A 287 1.04 -18.83 4.32
C GLY A 287 1.06 -20.21 3.65
N LEU A 288 0.11 -21.07 4.00
CA LEU A 288 -0.01 -22.38 3.38
C LEU A 288 -0.79 -22.32 2.08
N VAL A 289 -0.32 -23.06 1.07
CA VAL A 289 -0.96 -23.21 -0.25
C VAL A 289 -1.03 -24.70 -0.63
N ASP A 290 -1.86 -25.02 -1.63
CA ASP A 290 -2.03 -26.38 -2.17
C ASP A 290 -2.44 -27.46 -1.16
N GLY A 291 -3.37 -27.15 -0.24
CA GLY A 291 -3.90 -28.14 0.70
C GLY A 291 -2.97 -28.42 1.88
N ASP A 292 -2.19 -27.41 2.29
CA ASP A 292 -1.30 -27.37 3.45
C ASP A 292 0.08 -28.04 3.28
N ASP A 293 0.39 -28.54 2.08
CA ASP A 293 1.68 -29.19 1.79
C ASP A 293 2.82 -28.22 1.46
N VAL A 294 2.51 -26.97 1.07
CA VAL A 294 3.50 -25.98 0.63
C VAL A 294 3.37 -24.68 1.43
N SER A 295 4.51 -24.21 1.93
CA SER A 295 4.63 -22.95 2.68
C SER A 295 5.20 -21.84 1.80
N ARG A 296 4.60 -20.65 1.89
CA ARG A 296 5.06 -19.45 1.18
C ARG A 296 5.46 -18.39 2.19
N ALA A 297 6.63 -17.77 2.01
CA ALA A 297 7.02 -16.64 2.83
C ALA A 297 6.07 -15.48 2.53
N VAL A 298 5.52 -14.84 3.57
CA VAL A 298 4.53 -13.78 3.40
C VAL A 298 4.91 -12.52 4.16
N VAL A 299 4.38 -11.40 3.66
CA VAL A 299 4.36 -10.10 4.34
C VAL A 299 2.92 -9.59 4.41
N TRP A 300 2.57 -8.96 5.52
CA TRP A 300 1.28 -8.33 5.75
C TRP A 300 1.44 -6.91 6.27
N ASN A 301 0.59 -6.01 5.80
CA ASN A 301 0.29 -4.77 6.52
C ASN A 301 -1.20 -4.43 6.33
N ALA A 302 -1.72 -3.53 7.18
CA ALA A 302 -3.13 -3.19 7.18
C ALA A 302 -3.65 -2.56 5.87
N ALA A 303 -2.77 -1.97 5.05
CA ALA A 303 -3.12 -1.27 3.83
C ALA A 303 -3.10 -2.17 2.57
N SER A 304 -2.17 -3.13 2.51
CA SER A 304 -1.98 -4.01 1.36
C SER A 304 -2.50 -5.43 1.58
N GLY A 305 -2.80 -5.83 2.82
CA GLY A 305 -3.13 -7.21 3.15
C GLY A 305 -1.92 -8.15 3.02
N LEU A 306 -2.20 -9.46 3.05
CA LEU A 306 -1.20 -10.52 2.95
C LEU A 306 -0.69 -10.67 1.52
N ARG A 307 0.62 -10.79 1.34
CA ARG A 307 1.28 -10.93 0.04
C ARG A 307 2.38 -11.99 0.11
N ASP A 308 2.51 -12.79 -0.94
CA ASP A 308 3.62 -13.73 -1.14
C ASP A 308 4.91 -12.97 -1.49
N LEU A 309 6.01 -13.31 -0.82
CA LEU A 309 7.34 -12.74 -1.01
C LEU A 309 8.17 -13.47 -2.09
N GLY A 310 7.70 -14.61 -2.57
CA GLY A 310 8.41 -15.48 -3.52
C GLY A 310 9.43 -16.39 -2.85
N THR A 311 10.10 -17.21 -3.67
CA THR A 311 11.07 -18.24 -3.24
C THR A 311 12.38 -18.11 -4.01
N LEU A 312 13.39 -18.88 -3.63
CA LEU A 312 14.62 -19.12 -4.40
C LEU A 312 14.38 -20.07 -5.61
N GLY A 313 13.16 -20.07 -6.14
CA GLY A 313 12.70 -20.89 -7.25
C GLY A 313 12.28 -22.31 -6.88
N GLY A 314 12.37 -22.71 -5.60
CA GLY A 314 11.75 -23.92 -5.06
C GLY A 314 10.30 -23.72 -4.62
N GLU A 315 9.73 -24.78 -4.05
CA GLU A 315 8.30 -24.84 -3.67
C GLU A 315 8.04 -24.09 -2.35
N ASP A 316 8.91 -24.28 -1.35
CA ASP A 316 8.73 -23.73 0.01
C ASP A 316 9.56 -22.48 0.34
N ALA A 317 8.98 -21.64 1.20
CA ALA A 317 9.68 -20.61 1.95
C ALA A 317 8.93 -20.19 3.22
N THR A 318 9.70 -19.69 4.19
CA THR A 318 9.20 -19.10 5.45
C THR A 318 10.01 -17.84 5.77
N ALA A 319 9.33 -16.75 6.14
CA ALA A 319 9.96 -15.56 6.68
C ALA A 319 9.90 -15.58 8.22
N TYR A 320 11.06 -15.55 8.89
CA TYR A 320 11.16 -15.65 10.34
C TYR A 320 11.28 -14.30 11.04
N ALA A 321 11.90 -13.31 10.41
CA ALA A 321 12.15 -12.01 11.03
C ALA A 321 12.14 -10.85 10.03
N ILE A 322 11.81 -9.65 10.49
CA ILE A 322 11.79 -8.39 9.74
C ILE A 322 12.36 -7.24 10.56
N ASN A 323 13.36 -6.54 10.02
CA ASN A 323 13.91 -5.35 10.68
C ASN A 323 13.11 -4.06 10.36
N ALA A 324 13.48 -2.94 10.98
CA ALA A 324 12.77 -1.67 10.80
C ALA A 324 12.86 -1.13 9.35
N THR A 325 13.90 -1.53 8.61
CA THR A 325 14.13 -1.11 7.21
C THR A 325 13.40 -1.96 6.17
N GLY A 326 12.68 -3.02 6.59
CA GLY A 326 11.98 -3.94 5.70
C GLY A 326 12.88 -5.00 5.05
N THR A 327 14.07 -5.26 5.61
CA THR A 327 14.83 -6.46 5.30
C THR A 327 14.22 -7.62 6.08
N ILE A 328 13.90 -8.70 5.39
CA ILE A 328 13.26 -9.89 5.93
C ILE A 328 14.24 -11.05 5.83
N ALA A 329 14.44 -11.79 6.92
CA ALA A 329 15.26 -12.99 6.97
C ALA A 329 14.40 -14.24 7.12
N GLY A 330 14.82 -15.33 6.48
CA GLY A 330 14.18 -16.62 6.67
C GLY A 330 14.83 -17.74 5.86
N GLU A 331 14.03 -18.63 5.30
CA GLU A 331 14.52 -19.76 4.51
C GLU A 331 13.67 -20.02 3.26
N SER A 332 14.29 -20.58 2.23
CA SER A 332 13.59 -20.99 1.01
C SER A 332 14.29 -22.16 0.34
N ILE A 333 13.51 -23.04 -0.30
CA ILE A 333 14.05 -24.12 -1.12
C ILE A 333 14.66 -23.56 -2.40
N VAL A 334 15.88 -24.01 -2.70
CA VAL A 334 16.59 -23.64 -3.94
C VAL A 334 16.15 -24.53 -5.10
N ALA A 335 15.82 -23.89 -6.23
CA ALA A 335 15.36 -24.55 -7.44
C ALA A 335 16.22 -25.75 -7.86
N GLY A 336 15.58 -26.90 -8.09
CA GLY A 336 16.24 -28.11 -8.60
C GLY A 336 17.15 -28.85 -7.63
N THR A 337 17.32 -28.36 -6.39
CA THR A 337 18.13 -29.02 -5.35
C THR A 337 17.29 -29.71 -4.29
N GLY A 338 16.11 -29.15 -3.97
CA GLY A 338 15.29 -29.57 -2.83
C GLY A 338 15.89 -29.19 -1.47
N HIS A 339 17.02 -28.48 -1.43
CA HIS A 339 17.67 -28.04 -0.21
C HIS A 339 17.13 -26.68 0.25
N GLN A 340 16.94 -26.53 1.56
CA GLN A 340 16.54 -25.28 2.19
C GLN A 340 17.77 -24.42 2.49
N HIS A 341 17.76 -23.19 1.99
CA HIS A 341 18.81 -22.21 2.26
C HIS A 341 18.25 -21.01 3.00
N ALA A 342 19.09 -20.43 3.84
CA ALA A 342 18.87 -19.14 4.45
C ALA A 342 18.72 -18.10 3.35
N ALA A 343 17.65 -17.31 3.43
CA ALA A 343 17.27 -16.35 2.43
C ALA A 343 17.01 -14.98 3.06
N VAL A 344 17.24 -13.94 2.27
CA VAL A 344 16.81 -12.57 2.59
C VAL A 344 15.90 -12.06 1.49
N TRP A 345 14.73 -11.57 1.88
CA TRP A 345 13.87 -10.76 1.04
C TRP A 345 14.10 -9.30 1.40
N GLN A 346 14.51 -8.50 0.43
CA GLN A 346 14.51 -7.05 0.61
C GLN A 346 13.19 -6.54 0.07
N LEU A 347 12.32 -6.01 0.95
CA LEU A 347 11.24 -5.16 0.50
C LEU A 347 11.91 -3.93 -0.13
N ALA A 348 11.64 -3.67 -1.42
CA ALA A 348 11.85 -2.34 -1.96
C ALA A 348 10.85 -1.42 -1.23
N VAL A 349 11.23 -0.94 -0.04
CA VAL A 349 10.46 0.08 0.69
C VAL A 349 10.66 1.36 -0.09
N ASP A 350 9.81 1.54 -1.10
CA ASP A 350 9.62 2.83 -1.71
C ASP A 350 9.05 3.75 -0.65
N ALA A 351 9.89 4.65 -0.15
CA ALA A 351 9.51 5.71 0.78
C ALA A 351 9.26 7.04 0.05
N THR A 352 9.29 7.04 -1.29
CA THR A 352 9.12 8.25 -2.10
C THR A 352 7.64 8.41 -2.39
N PRO A 353 7.00 9.52 -1.97
CA PRO A 353 5.62 9.76 -2.37
C PRO A 353 5.47 9.88 -3.88
N PRO A 354 4.33 9.43 -4.46
CA PRO A 354 4.09 9.57 -5.88
C PRO A 354 4.02 11.05 -6.28
N VAL A 355 4.26 11.35 -7.55
CA VAL A 355 4.03 12.68 -8.13
C VAL A 355 2.60 12.75 -8.66
N VAL A 356 1.82 13.71 -8.17
CA VAL A 356 0.46 13.98 -8.67
C VAL A 356 0.46 15.27 -9.50
N THR A 357 -0.01 15.19 -10.73
CA THR A 357 0.00 16.29 -11.70
C THR A 357 -1.40 16.62 -12.17
N CYS A 358 -1.84 17.87 -12.01
CA CYS A 358 -3.13 18.33 -12.52
C CYS A 358 -3.25 18.12 -14.04
N GLY A 359 -4.40 17.61 -14.48
CA GLY A 359 -4.76 17.63 -15.90
C GLY A 359 -5.06 19.05 -16.41
N PRO A 360 -5.51 19.17 -17.67
CA PRO A 360 -5.99 20.43 -18.23
C PRO A 360 -7.09 21.04 -17.36
N ARG A 361 -7.07 22.36 -17.15
CA ARG A 361 -8.07 23.05 -16.32
C ARG A 361 -9.46 22.95 -16.96
N PRO A 362 -10.39 22.15 -16.42
CA PRO A 362 -11.68 21.95 -17.06
C PRO A 362 -12.59 23.15 -16.81
N THR A 363 -13.52 23.38 -17.73
CA THR A 363 -14.62 24.33 -17.57
C THR A 363 -15.93 23.55 -17.57
N PHE A 364 -16.74 23.74 -16.53
CA PHE A 364 -18.05 23.12 -16.37
C PHE A 364 -19.16 24.17 -16.44
N ALA A 365 -20.35 23.74 -16.82
CA ALA A 365 -21.54 24.57 -16.70
C ALA A 365 -22.08 24.54 -15.26
N LEU A 366 -22.71 25.63 -14.84
CA LEU A 366 -23.46 25.68 -13.57
C LEU A 366 -24.41 24.47 -13.45
N HIS A 367 -24.42 23.84 -12.27
CA HIS A 367 -25.20 22.64 -11.93
C HIS A 367 -24.88 21.36 -12.73
N GLN A 368 -23.82 21.32 -13.53
CA GLN A 368 -23.46 20.13 -14.29
C GLN A 368 -23.20 18.92 -13.35
N ARG A 369 -24.02 17.86 -13.48
CA ARG A 369 -23.82 16.59 -12.77
C ARG A 369 -22.72 15.76 -13.43
N GLY A 370 -22.02 14.97 -12.61
CA GLY A 370 -20.93 14.09 -13.08
C GLY A 370 -19.68 14.85 -13.55
N ALA A 371 -19.55 16.13 -13.19
CA ALA A 371 -18.32 16.89 -13.45
C ALA A 371 -17.19 16.35 -12.55
N MET A 372 -16.07 15.95 -13.17
CA MET A 372 -14.93 15.36 -12.48
C MET A 372 -13.66 16.14 -12.82
N VAL A 373 -12.87 16.47 -11.80
CA VAL A 373 -11.50 16.96 -11.98
C VAL A 373 -10.56 15.76 -11.89
N MET A 374 -9.62 15.66 -12.82
CA MET A 374 -8.69 14.54 -12.95
C MET A 374 -7.25 15.01 -12.72
N ALA A 375 -6.43 14.16 -12.10
CA ALA A 375 -4.99 14.30 -12.05
C ALA A 375 -4.31 12.98 -12.45
N ALA A 376 -3.16 13.11 -13.11
CA ALA A 376 -2.27 11.98 -13.39
C ALA A 376 -1.41 11.68 -12.16
N VAL A 377 -1.15 10.40 -11.91
CA VAL A 377 -0.25 9.95 -10.84
C VAL A 377 0.86 9.15 -11.48
N SER A 378 2.11 9.51 -11.16
CA SER A 378 3.30 8.81 -11.60
C SER A 378 4.20 8.57 -10.41
N ASP A 379 4.86 7.44 -10.38
CA ASP A 379 5.85 7.12 -9.36
C ASP A 379 6.99 6.30 -9.99
N THR A 380 8.21 6.50 -9.52
CA THR A 380 9.42 5.83 -10.02
C THR A 380 9.94 4.74 -9.09
N GLY A 381 9.36 4.60 -7.89
CA GLY A 381 9.66 3.56 -6.93
C GLY A 381 8.73 2.35 -7.14
N SER A 382 7.68 2.26 -6.33
CA SER A 382 6.70 1.17 -6.30
C SER A 382 5.63 1.29 -7.39
N GLY A 383 5.62 2.41 -8.12
CA GLY A 383 4.64 2.71 -9.14
C GLY A 383 3.30 3.17 -8.56
N PRO A 384 2.48 3.89 -9.35
CA PRO A 384 1.23 4.45 -8.85
C PRO A 384 0.19 3.34 -8.64
N LYS A 385 -0.57 3.41 -7.53
CA LYS A 385 -1.70 2.50 -7.25
C LYS A 385 -2.81 2.62 -8.30
N SER A 386 -2.93 3.80 -8.89
CA SER A 386 -3.76 4.09 -10.06
C SER A 386 -3.08 5.19 -10.85
N ALA A 387 -2.98 5.04 -12.17
CA ALA A 387 -2.38 6.05 -13.06
C ALA A 387 -3.13 7.39 -13.05
N THR A 388 -4.38 7.41 -12.58
CA THR A 388 -5.21 8.62 -12.46
C THR A 388 -6.03 8.62 -11.19
N VAL A 389 -6.27 9.81 -10.65
CA VAL A 389 -7.23 10.06 -9.57
C VAL A 389 -8.24 11.12 -9.97
N SER A 390 -9.43 11.06 -9.38
CA SER A 390 -10.52 11.95 -9.73
C SER A 390 -11.36 12.34 -8.52
N VAL A 391 -11.83 13.58 -8.50
CA VAL A 391 -12.74 14.10 -7.47
C VAL A 391 -13.89 14.84 -8.15
N ALA A 392 -15.10 14.69 -7.60
CA ALA A 392 -16.28 15.40 -8.07
C ALA A 392 -16.09 16.92 -7.93
N ALA A 393 -16.39 17.66 -8.99
CA ALA A 393 -16.35 19.11 -9.00
C ALA A 393 -17.62 19.69 -8.39
N ASP A 394 -17.49 20.63 -7.45
CA ASP A 394 -18.63 21.45 -7.02
C ASP A 394 -18.99 22.45 -8.13
N THR A 395 -20.17 22.25 -8.72
CA THR A 395 -20.73 23.10 -9.80
C THR A 395 -21.93 23.93 -9.32
N SER A 396 -22.14 24.07 -8.01
CA SER A 396 -23.28 24.80 -7.43
C SER A 396 -23.25 26.31 -7.67
N SER A 397 -22.09 26.85 -8.07
CA SER A 397 -21.88 28.29 -8.22
C SER A 397 -20.77 28.58 -9.24
N VAL A 398 -20.90 29.68 -9.98
CA VAL A 398 -19.93 30.08 -11.01
C VAL A 398 -18.64 30.66 -10.42
N GLY A 399 -17.60 30.72 -11.26
CA GLY A 399 -16.28 31.28 -10.94
C GLY A 399 -15.18 30.24 -10.90
N TRP A 400 -13.99 30.67 -10.49
CA TRP A 400 -12.86 29.78 -10.23
C TRP A 400 -13.08 28.99 -8.95
N ARG A 401 -12.75 27.70 -9.00
CA ARG A 401 -12.86 26.76 -7.89
C ARG A 401 -11.59 25.91 -7.83
N GLU A 402 -11.35 25.34 -6.65
CA GLU A 402 -10.21 24.49 -6.35
C GLU A 402 -10.69 23.20 -5.70
N VAL A 403 -10.00 22.10 -5.96
CA VAL A 403 -10.23 20.81 -5.32
C VAL A 403 -8.89 20.11 -5.08
N SER A 404 -8.76 19.44 -3.92
CA SER A 404 -7.58 18.63 -3.59
C SER A 404 -7.75 17.22 -4.14
N LEU A 405 -6.74 16.72 -4.85
CA LEU A 405 -6.65 15.33 -5.28
C LEU A 405 -5.47 14.67 -4.58
N VAL A 406 -5.68 13.45 -4.09
CA VAL A 406 -4.67 12.65 -3.38
C VAL A 406 -4.35 11.43 -4.24
N GLY A 407 -3.09 11.28 -4.62
CA GLY A 407 -2.56 10.08 -5.27
C GLY A 407 -1.83 9.19 -4.26
N ALA A 408 -1.78 7.89 -4.56
CA ALA A 408 -1.06 6.89 -3.78
C ALA A 408 -0.23 5.99 -4.70
N ASP A 409 0.87 5.47 -4.18
CA ASP A 409 1.67 4.43 -4.82
C ASP A 409 1.33 3.03 -4.25
N ASN A 410 2.00 1.99 -4.75
CA ASN A 410 1.79 0.61 -4.28
C ASN A 410 2.45 0.33 -2.91
N ALA A 411 3.38 1.18 -2.48
CA ALA A 411 3.97 1.15 -1.14
C ALA A 411 3.09 1.81 -0.06
N GLY A 412 2.07 2.57 -0.48
CA GLY A 412 1.12 3.24 0.41
C GLY A 412 1.49 4.69 0.74
N ASN A 413 2.55 5.26 0.15
CA ASN A 413 2.83 6.68 0.31
C ASN A 413 1.77 7.49 -0.44
N THR A 414 1.51 8.70 0.04
CA THR A 414 0.52 9.59 -0.57
C THR A 414 1.09 10.98 -0.80
N SER A 415 0.61 11.63 -1.85
CA SER A 415 0.83 13.05 -2.08
C SER A 415 -0.45 13.71 -2.57
N SER A 416 -0.57 15.01 -2.31
CA SER A 416 -1.77 15.78 -2.65
C SER A 416 -1.42 16.99 -3.49
N ILE A 417 -2.29 17.31 -4.46
CA ILE A 417 -2.21 18.55 -5.25
C ILE A 417 -3.57 19.24 -5.29
N THR A 418 -3.55 20.58 -5.30
CA THR A 418 -4.76 21.39 -5.51
C THR A 418 -4.88 21.76 -6.98
N CYS A 419 -5.96 21.32 -7.63
CA CYS A 419 -6.24 21.62 -9.04
C CYS A 419 -7.37 22.64 -9.17
N ARG A 420 -7.21 23.57 -10.12
CA ARG A 420 -8.20 24.60 -10.45
C ARG A 420 -9.11 24.16 -11.58
N TYR A 421 -10.39 24.47 -11.43
CA TYR A 421 -11.39 24.36 -12.49
C TYR A 421 -12.28 25.61 -12.50
N LYS A 422 -13.06 25.77 -13.56
CA LYS A 422 -13.94 26.92 -13.74
C LYS A 422 -15.39 26.48 -13.93
N VAL A 423 -16.32 27.18 -13.30
CA VAL A 423 -17.75 27.00 -13.52
C VAL A 423 -18.30 28.26 -14.18
N VAL A 424 -19.02 28.11 -15.29
CA VAL A 424 -19.56 29.22 -16.08
C VAL A 424 -21.06 29.04 -16.33
N TYR A 425 -21.75 30.13 -16.65
CA TYR A 425 -23.11 30.05 -17.15
C TYR A 425 -23.12 29.45 -18.57
N LYS A 426 -24.22 28.79 -18.92
CA LYS A 426 -24.50 28.41 -20.30
C LYS A 426 -25.24 29.56 -20.98
N MET A 427 -24.85 29.86 -22.21
CA MET A 427 -25.40 30.97 -23.00
C MET A 427 -25.93 30.40 -24.32
N PRO A 428 -27.21 29.96 -24.36
CA PRO A 428 -27.75 29.28 -25.52
C PRO A 428 -27.71 30.19 -26.75
N GLY A 429 -26.88 29.96 -27.77
CA GLY A 429 -26.87 30.80 -28.97
C GLY A 429 -26.20 32.17 -28.82
N GLY A 430 -25.21 32.31 -27.91
CA GLY A 430 -24.41 33.52 -27.74
C GLY A 430 -24.71 34.31 -26.47
N PHE A 431 -23.79 35.20 -26.10
CA PHE A 431 -23.92 36.09 -24.95
C PHE A 431 -24.80 37.29 -25.26
N PHE A 432 -24.44 38.09 -26.28
CA PHE A 432 -25.18 39.31 -26.61
C PHE A 432 -26.43 38.98 -27.42
N ARG A 433 -27.51 39.72 -27.15
CA ARG A 433 -28.79 39.63 -27.84
C ARG A 433 -29.16 40.96 -28.48
N ALA A 434 -30.01 40.85 -29.51
CA ALA A 434 -30.65 41.98 -30.17
C ALA A 434 -31.09 43.05 -29.15
N PRO A 435 -30.70 44.32 -29.38
CA PRO A 435 -30.22 44.87 -30.65
C PRO A 435 -28.70 44.75 -30.87
N ILE A 436 -27.96 44.15 -29.94
CA ILE A 436 -26.52 43.94 -30.11
C ILE A 436 -26.31 42.61 -30.82
N ASP A 437 -25.58 42.63 -31.93
CA ASP A 437 -25.06 41.43 -32.57
C ASP A 437 -23.65 41.13 -32.05
N GLU A 438 -23.44 39.91 -31.57
CA GLU A 438 -22.17 39.46 -31.00
C GLU A 438 -21.06 39.30 -32.07
N TRP A 439 -21.44 39.06 -33.33
CA TRP A 439 -20.51 38.70 -34.40
C TRP A 439 -20.29 39.84 -35.41
N MET A 440 -20.91 41.00 -35.19
CA MET A 440 -20.79 42.19 -36.03
C MET A 440 -20.25 43.39 -35.25
N VAL A 441 -19.77 44.41 -35.98
CA VAL A 441 -19.45 45.71 -35.40
C VAL A 441 -20.75 46.51 -35.27
N ASN A 442 -21.11 46.83 -34.03
CA ASN A 442 -22.38 47.48 -33.72
C ASN A 442 -22.29 48.99 -33.94
N VAL A 443 -23.04 49.54 -34.90
CA VAL A 443 -23.10 50.97 -35.19
C VAL A 443 -24.14 51.61 -34.29
N ALA A 444 -23.69 52.41 -33.33
CA ALA A 444 -24.53 53.05 -32.33
C ALA A 444 -24.43 54.59 -32.40
N ARG A 445 -25.53 55.29 -32.10
CA ARG A 445 -25.52 56.75 -31.97
C ARG A 445 -24.93 57.16 -30.63
N ALA A 446 -23.91 58.01 -30.65
CA ALA A 446 -23.26 58.51 -29.44
C ALA A 446 -24.25 59.29 -28.56
N GLY A 447 -24.19 59.11 -27.25
CA GLY A 447 -25.08 59.81 -26.30
C GLY A 447 -26.45 59.15 -26.11
N LYS A 448 -26.75 58.06 -26.82
CA LYS A 448 -27.96 57.25 -26.58
C LYS A 448 -27.70 56.14 -25.56
N VAL A 449 -28.78 55.54 -25.06
CA VAL A 449 -28.72 54.41 -24.11
C VAL A 449 -28.93 53.11 -24.89
N VAL A 450 -27.89 52.29 -24.96
CA VAL A 450 -27.89 51.00 -25.66
C VAL A 450 -28.32 49.90 -24.67
N PRO A 451 -29.40 49.15 -24.95
CA PRO A 451 -29.82 48.04 -24.09
C PRO A 451 -28.94 46.81 -24.33
N VAL A 452 -28.13 46.47 -23.34
CA VAL A 452 -27.28 45.27 -23.34
C VAL A 452 -28.10 44.09 -22.81
N ARG A 453 -28.53 43.20 -23.70
CA ARG A 453 -29.30 42.00 -23.35
C ARG A 453 -28.47 40.74 -23.46
N PHE A 454 -28.69 39.82 -22.52
CA PHE A 454 -28.10 38.48 -22.53
C PHE A 454 -29.04 37.46 -21.88
N ARG A 455 -28.91 36.18 -22.26
CA ARG A 455 -29.68 35.08 -21.68
C ARG A 455 -28.74 34.01 -21.14
N ILE A 456 -28.93 33.65 -19.88
CA ILE A 456 -28.14 32.63 -19.19
C ILE A 456 -29.01 31.50 -18.65
N THR A 457 -28.46 30.29 -18.72
CA THR A 457 -29.03 29.07 -18.15
C THR A 457 -27.96 28.28 -17.41
N ASP A 458 -28.40 27.29 -16.64
CA ASP A 458 -27.52 26.23 -16.15
C ASP A 458 -27.22 25.17 -17.24
N ALA A 459 -26.52 24.10 -16.87
CA ALA A 459 -26.16 23.00 -17.77
C ALA A 459 -27.36 22.37 -18.48
N TYR A 460 -28.53 22.35 -17.83
CA TYR A 460 -29.76 21.70 -18.26
C TYR A 460 -30.73 22.65 -18.95
N GLY A 461 -30.34 23.91 -19.16
CA GLY A 461 -31.21 24.90 -19.78
C GLY A 461 -32.19 25.55 -18.80
N VAL A 462 -32.04 25.32 -17.49
CA VAL A 462 -32.87 25.99 -16.49
C VAL A 462 -32.46 27.47 -16.43
N PRO A 463 -33.43 28.40 -16.51
CA PRO A 463 -33.16 29.83 -16.40
C PRO A 463 -32.50 30.22 -15.06
N VAL A 464 -31.44 31.02 -15.12
CA VAL A 464 -30.76 31.52 -13.91
C VAL A 464 -31.32 32.89 -13.52
N ALA A 465 -32.03 32.95 -12.39
CA ALA A 465 -32.67 34.18 -11.88
C ALA A 465 -31.78 35.00 -10.91
N THR A 466 -30.58 34.52 -10.58
CA THR A 466 -29.64 35.24 -9.72
C THR A 466 -28.21 35.11 -10.24
N LEU A 467 -27.55 36.25 -10.39
CA LEU A 467 -26.16 36.34 -10.86
C LEU A 467 -25.19 36.31 -9.68
N ALA A 468 -24.02 35.70 -9.88
CA ALA A 468 -22.94 35.75 -8.89
C ALA A 468 -22.35 37.16 -8.76
N GLY A 469 -22.35 37.92 -9.85
CA GLY A 469 -22.02 39.34 -9.89
C GLY A 469 -22.21 39.89 -11.30
N VAL A 470 -22.10 41.21 -11.47
CA VAL A 470 -21.94 41.82 -12.80
C VAL A 470 -20.94 42.95 -12.70
N HIS A 471 -19.90 42.87 -13.52
CA HIS A 471 -18.93 43.93 -13.73
C HIS A 471 -18.95 44.34 -15.20
N VAL A 472 -19.38 45.56 -15.47
CA VAL A 472 -19.25 46.18 -16.79
C VAL A 472 -18.04 47.10 -16.73
N ALA A 473 -16.97 46.73 -17.44
CA ALA A 473 -15.74 47.52 -17.42
C ALA A 473 -15.91 48.82 -18.22
N ALA A 474 -15.09 49.82 -17.90
CA ALA A 474 -15.04 51.04 -18.68
C ALA A 474 -14.72 50.71 -20.16
N PRO A 475 -15.48 51.22 -21.13
CA PRO A 475 -15.30 50.89 -22.54
C PRO A 475 -13.91 51.27 -23.05
N VAL A 476 -13.20 50.29 -23.61
CA VAL A 476 -11.82 50.46 -24.06
C VAL A 476 -11.81 51.01 -25.48
N SER A 477 -10.91 51.97 -25.77
CA SER A 477 -10.68 52.42 -27.14
C SER A 477 -10.20 51.25 -28.00
N ALA A 478 -10.78 51.08 -29.17
CA ALA A 478 -10.45 50.00 -30.09
C ALA A 478 -10.09 50.53 -31.47
N ALA A 479 -9.26 49.78 -32.20
CA ALA A 479 -9.05 50.02 -33.62
C ALA A 479 -10.35 49.73 -34.38
N ASP A 480 -10.55 50.43 -35.49
CA ASP A 480 -11.74 50.25 -36.32
C ASP A 480 -11.63 48.95 -37.15
N PRO A 481 -12.43 47.90 -36.88
CA PRO A 481 -12.25 46.62 -37.55
C PRO A 481 -12.83 46.66 -38.97
N ALA A 482 -12.17 45.99 -39.91
CA ALA A 482 -12.71 45.70 -41.24
C ALA A 482 -13.70 44.50 -41.19
N ALA A 483 -14.73 44.60 -40.35
CA ALA A 483 -15.75 43.58 -40.17
C ALA A 483 -17.14 44.10 -40.60
N PRO A 484 -18.09 43.22 -40.94
CA PRO A 484 -19.47 43.60 -41.21
C PRO A 484 -20.06 44.40 -40.05
N THR A 485 -20.83 45.42 -40.40
CA THR A 485 -21.45 46.32 -39.42
C THR A 485 -22.95 46.05 -39.34
N ASP A 486 -23.52 46.20 -38.15
CA ASP A 486 -24.96 46.16 -37.92
C ASP A 486 -25.40 47.39 -37.13
N ALA A 487 -26.54 47.98 -37.49
CA ALA A 487 -27.02 49.19 -36.84
C ALA A 487 -27.88 48.82 -35.63
N ILE A 488 -27.62 49.45 -34.48
CA ILE A 488 -28.50 49.32 -33.32
C ILE A 488 -29.88 49.89 -33.67
N GLU A 489 -30.90 49.02 -33.74
CA GLU A 489 -32.22 49.34 -34.30
C GLU A 489 -33.12 50.07 -33.30
N TRP A 490 -32.86 49.93 -32.00
CA TRP A 490 -33.64 50.59 -30.96
C TRP A 490 -32.81 50.92 -29.71
N TYR A 491 -33.23 52.01 -29.04
CA TYR A 491 -32.56 52.58 -27.88
C TYR A 491 -33.56 52.73 -26.73
N VAL A 492 -33.04 52.80 -25.50
CA VAL A 492 -33.86 53.07 -24.31
C VAL A 492 -33.89 54.57 -24.03
N THR A 493 -35.02 55.08 -23.55
CA THR A 493 -35.18 56.51 -23.23
C THR A 493 -34.66 56.87 -21.85
N THR A 494 -34.80 55.96 -20.88
CA THR A 494 -34.34 56.13 -19.49
C THR A 494 -33.41 54.98 -19.11
N PRO A 495 -32.16 55.24 -18.68
CA PRO A 495 -31.25 54.19 -18.28
C PRO A 495 -31.66 53.58 -16.94
N HIS A 496 -31.54 52.26 -16.84
CA HIS A 496 -31.73 51.48 -15.62
C HIS A 496 -30.50 50.65 -15.28
N ALA A 497 -30.35 50.33 -14.00
CA ALA A 497 -29.44 49.29 -13.57
C ALA A 497 -29.82 47.93 -14.19
N LEU A 498 -28.97 46.93 -13.98
CA LEU A 498 -29.23 45.56 -14.43
C LEU A 498 -30.58 45.05 -13.92
N ARG A 499 -31.39 44.49 -14.82
CA ARG A 499 -32.71 43.92 -14.51
C ARG A 499 -32.84 42.50 -15.04
N TYR A 500 -33.53 41.66 -14.27
CA TYR A 500 -34.00 40.36 -14.72
C TYR A 500 -35.36 40.53 -15.42
N LEU A 501 -35.47 40.06 -16.65
CA LEU A 501 -36.68 40.18 -17.48
C LEU A 501 -37.50 38.88 -17.52
N GLY A 502 -37.05 37.81 -16.85
CA GLY A 502 -37.66 36.49 -16.91
C GLY A 502 -36.94 35.54 -17.90
N ASP A 503 -37.17 34.23 -17.74
CA ASP A 503 -36.62 33.16 -18.61
C ASP A 503 -35.09 33.23 -18.82
N GLY A 504 -34.37 33.70 -17.79
CA GLY A 504 -32.90 33.76 -17.81
C GLY A 504 -32.36 34.99 -18.54
N THR A 505 -33.25 35.88 -18.99
CA THR A 505 -32.89 37.08 -19.74
C THR A 505 -32.66 38.24 -18.79
N TYR A 506 -31.56 38.95 -19.01
CA TYR A 506 -31.23 40.19 -18.32
C TYR A 506 -31.05 41.34 -19.31
N GLN A 507 -31.24 42.56 -18.81
CA GLN A 507 -30.93 43.79 -19.54
C GLN A 507 -30.20 44.78 -18.63
N TYR A 508 -29.07 45.30 -19.12
CA TYR A 508 -28.36 46.44 -18.57
C TYR A 508 -28.44 47.60 -19.56
N ASP A 509 -28.89 48.77 -19.13
CA ASP A 509 -29.04 49.93 -20.01
C ASP A 509 -27.75 50.76 -20.01
N TRP A 510 -26.91 50.58 -21.03
CA TRP A 510 -25.61 51.22 -21.13
C TRP A 510 -25.73 52.65 -21.70
N ALA A 511 -25.60 53.64 -20.82
CA ALA A 511 -25.55 55.04 -21.22
C ALA A 511 -24.20 55.36 -21.89
N THR A 512 -24.24 55.74 -23.17
CA THR A 512 -23.03 56.04 -23.96
C THR A 512 -22.71 57.54 -23.94
N ALA A 513 -21.44 57.91 -24.07
CA ALA A 513 -21.04 59.31 -24.03
C ALA A 513 -21.20 59.99 -25.41
N ARG A 514 -21.73 61.22 -25.43
CA ARG A 514 -21.82 62.03 -26.67
C ARG A 514 -20.46 62.25 -27.35
N GLY A 515 -19.40 62.39 -26.54
CA GLY A 515 -18.03 62.57 -27.02
C GLY A 515 -17.42 61.34 -27.69
N TRP A 516 -18.12 60.21 -27.76
CA TRP A 516 -17.66 59.03 -28.49
C TRP A 516 -17.96 59.06 -29.98
N ALA A 517 -18.71 60.06 -30.50
CA ALA A 517 -18.94 60.19 -31.93
C ALA A 517 -17.62 60.18 -32.72
N GLY A 518 -17.56 59.37 -33.78
CA GLY A 518 -16.35 59.14 -34.59
C GLY A 518 -15.32 58.19 -33.97
N THR A 519 -15.62 57.53 -32.86
CA THR A 519 -14.70 56.58 -32.19
C THR A 519 -15.23 55.14 -32.21
N THR A 520 -14.31 54.18 -32.10
CA THR A 520 -14.62 52.77 -31.89
C THR A 520 -14.28 52.36 -30.45
N ARG A 521 -15.21 51.66 -29.80
CA ARG A 521 -15.08 51.21 -28.40
C ARG A 521 -15.46 49.75 -28.26
N THR A 522 -14.84 49.05 -27.33
CA THR A 522 -15.23 47.69 -26.95
C THR A 522 -15.97 47.72 -25.61
N LEU A 523 -17.18 47.17 -25.58
CA LEU A 523 -17.92 46.88 -24.35
C LEU A 523 -17.39 45.56 -23.78
N GLN A 524 -17.16 45.52 -22.47
CA GLN A 524 -16.72 44.31 -21.78
C GLN A 524 -17.61 44.05 -20.55
N VAL A 525 -18.14 42.83 -20.45
CA VAL A 525 -19.04 42.41 -19.37
C VAL A 525 -18.54 41.09 -18.77
N ASP A 526 -18.43 41.03 -17.45
CA ASP A 526 -18.19 39.80 -16.68
C ASP A 526 -19.36 39.56 -15.72
N LEU A 527 -19.92 38.36 -15.73
CA LEU A 527 -21.04 37.97 -14.86
C LEU A 527 -20.59 37.36 -13.52
N GLY A 528 -19.36 37.67 -13.09
CA GLY A 528 -18.76 37.11 -11.88
C GLY A 528 -18.22 35.69 -12.07
N GLU A 529 -18.27 35.17 -13.30
CA GLU A 529 -17.69 33.88 -13.67
C GLU A 529 -16.21 34.00 -14.06
N GLY A 530 -15.66 35.23 -14.07
CA GLY A 530 -14.27 35.50 -14.43
C GLY A 530 -14.02 35.37 -15.92
N ARG A 531 -15.07 35.53 -16.76
CA ARG A 531 -15.00 35.51 -18.23
C ARG A 531 -15.51 36.84 -18.74
N LEU A 532 -14.66 37.52 -19.52
CA LEU A 532 -15.04 38.74 -20.22
C LEU A 532 -15.78 38.39 -21.51
N HIS A 533 -17.00 38.90 -21.62
CA HIS A 533 -17.79 38.90 -22.85
C HIS A 533 -17.65 40.27 -23.50
N THR A 534 -17.24 40.29 -24.77
CA THR A 534 -16.85 41.53 -25.43
C THR A 534 -17.53 41.70 -26.78
N THR A 535 -17.97 42.91 -27.09
CA THR A 535 -18.43 43.27 -28.43
C THR A 535 -17.99 44.69 -28.77
N THR A 536 -17.84 44.96 -30.07
CA THR A 536 -17.25 46.21 -30.58
C THR A 536 -18.34 47.12 -31.13
N PHE A 537 -18.21 48.40 -30.83
CA PHE A 537 -19.13 49.46 -31.26
C PHE A 537 -18.39 50.54 -32.05
N ARG A 538 -18.98 50.96 -33.16
CA ARG A 538 -18.62 52.20 -33.86
C ARG A 538 -19.67 53.27 -33.54
N PHE A 539 -19.23 54.42 -33.04
CA PHE A 539 -20.12 55.49 -32.63
C PHE A 539 -20.26 56.58 -33.70
N VAL A 540 -21.48 56.85 -34.13
CA VAL A 540 -21.82 57.94 -35.07
C VAL A 540 -22.45 59.13 -34.36
N GLY A 541 -22.49 60.30 -35.01
CA GLY A 541 -23.24 61.47 -34.52
C GLY A 541 -24.74 61.19 -34.41
N GLU A 542 -25.48 62.04 -33.68
CA GLU A 542 -26.92 61.86 -33.42
C GLU A 542 -27.80 61.77 -34.68
#